data_AF-A0A2G5SX93-F1
#
_entry.id   AF-A0A2G5SX93-F1
#
_cell.length_a   1.000
_cell.length_b   1.000
_cell.length_c   1.000
_cell.angle_alpha   90.00
_cell.angle_beta   90.00
_cell.angle_gamma   90.00
#
_symmetry.space_group_name_H-M   'P 1'
#
loop_
_entity.id
_entity.type
_entity.pdbx_description
1 polymer ?
#
loop_
_entity_poly.entity_id
_entity_poly.type
_entity_poly.pdbx_seq_one_letter_code
_entity_poly.pdbx_strand_id
1 'polypeptide(L)'
;MSDEAYRSRFHPNDADNKCAREERRMKMEAEINEKWPQIGVQFEPDQWRKKYREDHVEKFNDSVEFLRNITGTSQEDAEEKLLNDLIRITFVETNLVLNGRQNAEQLFANLLLAINEEQEIPFKSAQELANFCDSMPLNFRKDAQLYRNTGVQGRRLIQELKRKLTRGDVIDCDSLDQILENFRKTIHVDEELKNFTEQEAQLDYSSLFYISKTIPGFVYDKVSGCLGLSPDADKSLILNAPIFMDTINSSHPLKLDLSRTVNACAINAYTTFPDCQQFYFADEHLRGVGSAMFWKKLSNNRTSVMESNFTSIHGWISPNNPRHQVETFRIEPTKLCFMNNLCTRSTGKNAGFESAKANIDYRKSQSFEKFFSVYEKLNKEEAGEEQKEIEAADDV
;
A
#
# COMPACT_ATOMS: atom_id res chain seq x y z
N MET A 1 49.32 -16.43 28.18
CA MET A 1 48.21 -15.46 28.32
C MET A 1 46.93 -16.25 28.15
N SER A 2 46.06 -16.19 29.15
CA SER A 2 44.97 -17.13 29.43
C SER A 2 43.75 -16.97 28.51
N ASP A 3 43.00 -18.08 28.37
CA ASP A 3 41.70 -18.26 27.71
C ASP A 3 40.56 -17.33 28.20
N GLU A 4 40.84 -16.39 29.10
CA GLU A 4 39.87 -15.42 29.63
C GLU A 4 39.55 -14.29 28.66
N ALA A 5 40.44 -13.98 27.70
CA ALA A 5 40.22 -12.90 26.74
C ALA A 5 39.16 -13.23 25.66
N TYR A 6 38.81 -14.51 25.46
CA TYR A 6 37.82 -14.91 24.45
C TYR A 6 36.39 -15.03 25.02
N ARG A 7 36.24 -15.12 26.35
CA ARG A 7 34.92 -15.22 27.01
C ARG A 7 34.25 -13.86 27.28
N SER A 8 34.91 -12.74 26.98
CA SER A 8 34.41 -11.38 27.29
C SER A 8 33.55 -10.73 26.20
N ARG A 9 33.16 -11.42 25.11
CA ARG A 9 32.31 -10.84 24.04
C ARG A 9 30.81 -11.15 24.14
N PHE A 10 30.38 -11.83 25.20
CA PHE A 10 28.97 -11.93 25.54
C PHE A 10 28.76 -11.13 26.82
N HIS A 11 28.45 -9.85 26.67
CA HIS A 11 28.02 -9.04 27.79
C HIS A 11 26.71 -9.63 28.35
N PRO A 12 26.58 -9.88 29.67
CA PRO A 12 25.34 -10.30 30.31
C PRO A 12 24.14 -9.40 29.94
N ASN A 13 24.43 -8.12 29.72
CA ASN A 13 23.46 -7.10 29.32
C ASN A 13 22.78 -7.34 27.96
N ASP A 14 23.34 -8.13 27.03
CA ASP A 14 22.69 -8.38 25.74
C ASP A 14 21.57 -9.42 25.83
N ALA A 15 21.70 -10.39 26.74
CA ALA A 15 20.64 -11.36 27.02
C ALA A 15 19.52 -10.70 27.82
N ASP A 16 19.87 -9.89 28.83
CA ASP A 16 18.90 -9.16 29.65
C ASP A 16 18.16 -8.08 28.84
N ASN A 17 18.85 -7.37 27.93
CA ASN A 17 18.20 -6.42 27.02
C ASN A 17 17.31 -7.12 25.98
N LYS A 18 17.68 -8.30 25.49
CA LYS A 18 16.80 -9.09 24.61
C LYS A 18 15.58 -9.60 25.35
N CYS A 19 15.75 -10.12 26.57
CA CYS A 19 14.66 -10.57 27.42
C CYS A 19 13.70 -9.42 27.74
N ALA A 20 14.22 -8.28 28.19
CA ALA A 20 13.41 -7.09 28.48
C ALA A 20 12.71 -6.52 27.24
N ARG A 21 13.32 -6.61 26.05
CA ARG A 21 12.69 -6.19 24.78
C ARG A 21 11.58 -7.15 24.36
N GLU A 22 11.77 -8.44 24.56
CA GLU A 22 10.77 -9.47 24.30
C GLU A 22 9.58 -9.35 25.26
N GLU A 23 9.84 -9.15 26.55
CA GLU A 23 8.80 -8.89 27.56
C GLU A 23 7.98 -7.63 27.25
N ARG A 24 8.64 -6.54 26.81
CA ARG A 24 7.92 -5.34 26.35
C ARG A 24 7.07 -5.62 25.11
N ARG A 25 7.57 -6.44 24.17
CA ARG A 25 6.81 -6.84 22.97
C ARG A 25 5.59 -7.66 23.36
N MET A 26 5.75 -8.67 24.21
CA MET A 26 4.64 -9.52 24.67
C MET A 26 3.60 -8.73 25.47
N LYS A 27 4.03 -7.78 26.32
CA LYS A 27 3.10 -6.88 27.03
C LYS A 27 2.32 -5.99 26.06
N MET A 28 3.00 -5.40 25.08
CA MET A 28 2.36 -4.59 24.05
C MET A 28 1.39 -5.42 23.20
N GLU A 29 1.79 -6.62 22.77
CA GLU A 29 0.92 -7.56 22.03
C GLU A 29 -0.29 -7.97 22.88
N ALA A 30 -0.12 -8.23 24.19
CA ALA A 30 -1.21 -8.56 25.09
C ALA A 30 -2.18 -7.38 25.28
N GLU A 31 -1.68 -6.16 25.49
CA GLU A 31 -2.51 -4.95 25.59
C GLU A 31 -3.26 -4.66 24.28
N ILE A 32 -2.62 -4.91 23.13
CA ILE A 32 -3.27 -4.79 21.82
C ILE A 32 -4.37 -5.84 21.70
N ASN A 33 -4.10 -7.10 21.99
CA ASN A 33 -5.08 -8.18 21.88
C ASN A 33 -6.25 -8.05 22.87
N GLU A 34 -6.07 -7.35 23.99
CA GLU A 34 -7.14 -7.03 24.94
C GLU A 34 -8.06 -5.92 24.41
N LYS A 35 -7.48 -4.90 23.76
CA LYS A 35 -8.23 -3.70 23.31
C LYS A 35 -8.82 -3.85 21.90
N TRP A 36 -8.07 -4.51 21.01
CA TRP A 36 -8.38 -4.61 19.58
C TRP A 36 -8.87 -6.00 19.23
N PRO A 37 -9.96 -6.10 18.45
CA PRO A 37 -10.36 -7.37 17.84
C PRO A 37 -9.25 -7.92 16.96
N GLN A 38 -9.08 -9.25 16.95
CA GLN A 38 -8.09 -9.87 16.09
C GLN A 38 -8.43 -9.62 14.61
N ILE A 39 -7.44 -9.19 13.83
CA ILE A 39 -7.57 -9.15 12.37
C ILE A 39 -7.60 -10.61 11.87
N GLY A 40 -8.79 -11.12 11.61
CA GLY A 40 -9.03 -12.49 11.18
C GLY A 40 -10.04 -12.58 10.04
N VAL A 41 -10.00 -13.68 9.28
CA VAL A 41 -10.95 -13.90 8.18
C VAL A 41 -12.37 -14.27 8.64
N GLN A 42 -12.57 -14.51 9.94
CA GLN A 42 -13.84 -14.98 10.49
C GLN A 42 -14.93 -13.91 10.43
N PHE A 43 -16.18 -14.36 10.24
CA PHE A 43 -17.33 -13.48 10.23
C PHE A 43 -17.97 -13.42 11.63
N GLU A 44 -17.67 -12.35 12.38
CA GLU A 44 -18.09 -12.18 13.79
C GLU A 44 -19.02 -10.96 13.97
N PRO A 45 -20.22 -10.95 13.36
CA PRO A 45 -21.07 -9.76 13.27
C PRO A 45 -21.44 -9.14 14.63
N ASP A 46 -21.74 -9.96 15.64
CA ASP A 46 -22.15 -9.46 16.97
C ASP A 46 -21.03 -8.74 17.71
N GLN A 47 -19.80 -9.25 17.58
CA GLN A 47 -18.61 -8.60 18.14
C GLN A 47 -18.41 -7.23 17.49
N TRP A 48 -18.51 -7.15 16.17
CA TRP A 48 -18.35 -5.89 15.44
C TRP A 48 -19.47 -4.89 15.74
N ARG A 49 -20.72 -5.35 15.86
CA ARG A 49 -21.86 -4.50 16.29
C ARG A 49 -21.60 -3.85 17.63
N LYS A 50 -21.17 -4.65 18.61
CA LYS A 50 -20.82 -4.16 19.95
C LYS A 50 -19.71 -3.11 19.89
N LYS A 51 -18.64 -3.40 19.14
CA LYS A 51 -17.51 -2.48 18.99
C LYS A 51 -17.89 -1.17 18.34
N TYR A 52 -18.74 -1.15 17.31
CA TYR A 52 -19.20 0.11 16.71
C TYR A 52 -20.05 0.95 17.67
N ARG A 53 -20.89 0.31 18.49
CA ARG A 53 -21.72 0.99 19.49
C ARG A 53 -20.93 1.52 20.69
N GLU A 54 -19.91 0.78 21.14
CA GLU A 54 -19.17 1.10 22.37
C GLU A 54 -17.93 1.95 22.09
N ASP A 55 -17.10 1.56 21.13
CA ASP A 55 -15.77 2.15 20.93
C ASP A 55 -15.79 3.30 19.89
N HIS A 56 -16.80 3.34 19.02
CA HIS A 56 -16.98 4.37 17.96
C HIS A 56 -18.26 5.20 18.13
N VAL A 57 -18.80 5.26 19.36
CA VAL A 57 -20.14 5.79 19.68
C VAL A 57 -20.45 7.17 19.08
N GLU A 58 -19.52 8.12 19.15
CA GLU A 58 -19.73 9.50 18.69
C GLU A 58 -19.94 9.54 17.17
N LYS A 59 -18.97 9.05 16.40
CA LYS A 59 -19.05 9.01 14.93
C LYS A 59 -20.21 8.14 14.45
N PHE A 60 -20.50 7.07 15.18
CA PHE A 60 -21.60 6.18 14.87
C PHE A 60 -22.94 6.92 15.02
N ASN A 61 -23.19 7.55 16.15
CA ASN A 61 -24.43 8.29 16.40
C ASN A 61 -24.63 9.45 15.43
N ASP A 62 -23.57 10.22 15.13
CA ASP A 62 -23.62 11.30 14.13
C ASP A 62 -24.00 10.76 12.74
N SER A 63 -23.48 9.59 12.39
CA SER A 63 -23.77 8.94 11.11
C SER A 63 -25.19 8.37 11.07
N VAL A 64 -25.71 7.85 12.20
CA VAL A 64 -27.11 7.41 12.33
C VAL A 64 -28.06 8.59 12.19
N GLU A 65 -27.77 9.72 12.86
CA GLU A 65 -28.57 10.93 12.74
C GLU A 65 -28.57 11.45 11.30
N PHE A 66 -27.41 11.50 10.64
CA PHE A 66 -27.33 11.87 9.24
C PHE A 66 -28.19 10.96 8.37
N LEU A 67 -28.03 9.64 8.50
CA LEU A 67 -28.79 8.65 7.73
C LEU A 67 -30.30 8.83 7.93
N ARG A 68 -30.74 8.95 9.19
CA ARG A 68 -32.15 9.20 9.55
C ARG A 68 -32.71 10.43 8.85
N ASN A 69 -31.95 11.53 8.85
CA ASN A 69 -32.38 12.80 8.28
C ASN A 69 -32.51 12.73 6.75
N ILE A 70 -31.66 11.96 6.06
CA ILE A 70 -31.71 11.84 4.59
C ILE A 70 -32.74 10.81 4.09
N THR A 71 -33.00 9.74 4.85
CA THR A 71 -33.95 8.68 4.44
C THR A 71 -35.35 8.89 5.02
N GLY A 72 -35.50 9.71 6.07
CA GLY A 72 -36.77 9.87 6.78
C GLY A 72 -37.23 8.61 7.51
N THR A 73 -36.31 7.69 7.84
CA THR A 73 -36.60 6.45 8.56
C THR A 73 -36.62 6.66 10.07
N SER A 74 -37.03 5.64 10.84
CA SER A 74 -36.87 5.66 12.29
C SER A 74 -35.39 5.63 12.69
N GLN A 75 -35.10 6.01 13.94
CA GLN A 75 -33.74 5.92 14.48
C GLN A 75 -33.25 4.48 14.56
N GLU A 76 -34.13 3.55 14.96
CA GLU A 76 -33.82 2.12 15.04
C GLU A 76 -33.51 1.53 13.66
N ASP A 77 -34.28 1.88 12.63
CA ASP A 77 -34.03 1.40 11.26
C ASP A 77 -32.74 1.98 10.67
N ALA A 78 -32.45 3.26 10.94
CA ALA A 78 -31.22 3.90 10.50
C ALA A 78 -30.00 3.27 11.18
N GLU A 79 -30.10 3.00 12.49
CA GLU A 79 -29.06 2.32 13.26
C GLU A 79 -28.79 0.92 12.72
N GLU A 80 -29.85 0.12 12.54
CA GLU A 80 -29.72 -1.26 12.05
C GLU A 80 -29.16 -1.30 10.63
N LYS A 81 -29.62 -0.42 9.75
CA LYS A 81 -29.08 -0.30 8.39
C LYS A 81 -27.59 0.05 8.39
N LEU A 82 -27.20 1.05 9.19
CA LEU A 82 -25.80 1.47 9.25
C LEU A 82 -24.91 0.37 9.83
N LEU A 83 -25.36 -0.34 10.87
CA LEU A 83 -24.64 -1.48 11.42
C LEU A 83 -24.44 -2.59 10.40
N ASN A 84 -25.48 -2.92 9.63
CA ASN A 84 -25.38 -3.92 8.58
C ASN A 84 -24.35 -3.53 7.52
N ASP A 85 -24.34 -2.27 7.07
CA ASP A 85 -23.34 -1.76 6.13
C ASP A 85 -21.93 -1.79 6.72
N LEU A 86 -21.76 -1.41 7.99
CA LEU A 86 -20.47 -1.40 8.67
C LEU A 86 -19.90 -2.80 8.90
N ILE A 87 -20.72 -3.79 9.25
CA ILE A 87 -20.30 -5.19 9.41
C ILE A 87 -19.84 -5.75 8.07
N ARG A 88 -20.62 -5.49 7.00
CA ARG A 88 -20.26 -5.87 5.64
C ARG A 88 -18.95 -5.22 5.20
N ILE A 89 -18.76 -3.94 5.52
CA ILE A 89 -17.48 -3.24 5.28
C ILE A 89 -16.35 -3.90 6.05
N THR A 90 -16.51 -4.14 7.35
CA THR A 90 -15.48 -4.76 8.19
C THR A 90 -15.06 -6.12 7.63
N PHE A 91 -16.00 -6.96 7.21
CA PHE A 91 -15.70 -8.25 6.60
C PHE A 91 -14.82 -8.11 5.34
N VAL A 92 -15.19 -7.22 4.42
CA VAL A 92 -14.44 -7.00 3.18
C VAL A 92 -13.08 -6.36 3.48
N GLU A 93 -13.02 -5.34 4.33
CA GLU A 93 -11.78 -4.67 4.73
C GLU A 93 -10.78 -5.67 5.32
N THR A 94 -11.21 -6.52 6.24
CA THR A 94 -10.32 -7.52 6.87
C THR A 94 -9.83 -8.57 5.89
N ASN A 95 -10.69 -9.03 4.97
CA ASN A 95 -10.27 -9.95 3.91
C ASN A 95 -9.23 -9.33 2.99
N LEU A 96 -9.43 -8.07 2.58
CA LEU A 96 -8.47 -7.36 1.74
C LEU A 96 -7.15 -7.09 2.48
N VAL A 97 -7.20 -6.81 3.79
CA VAL A 97 -6.02 -6.70 4.65
C VAL A 97 -5.21 -8.00 4.63
N LEU A 98 -5.86 -9.15 4.83
CA LEU A 98 -5.17 -10.45 5.01
C LEU A 98 -4.83 -11.19 3.72
N ASN A 99 -5.63 -11.03 2.67
CA ASN A 99 -5.54 -11.83 1.45
C ASN A 99 -5.13 -10.98 0.23
N GLY A 100 -4.93 -9.68 0.41
CA GLY A 100 -4.54 -8.77 -0.66
C GLY A 100 -5.71 -8.29 -1.52
N ARG A 101 -5.41 -7.85 -2.74
CA ARG A 101 -6.45 -7.40 -3.69
C ARG A 101 -7.25 -8.58 -4.19
N GLN A 102 -8.58 -8.49 -4.16
CA GLN A 102 -9.47 -9.60 -4.50
C GLN A 102 -10.63 -9.17 -5.39
N ASN A 103 -11.09 -10.06 -6.27
CA ASN A 103 -12.36 -9.87 -6.97
C ASN A 103 -13.55 -10.29 -6.09
N ALA A 104 -14.77 -10.06 -6.58
CA ALA A 104 -15.98 -10.35 -5.81
C ALA A 104 -16.18 -11.85 -5.57
N GLU A 105 -15.78 -12.71 -6.52
CA GLU A 105 -15.86 -14.16 -6.41
C GLU A 105 -14.95 -14.69 -5.30
N GLN A 106 -13.72 -14.18 -5.20
CA GLN A 106 -12.78 -14.52 -4.14
C GLN A 106 -13.28 -14.06 -2.77
N LEU A 107 -13.79 -12.83 -2.67
CA LEU A 107 -14.36 -12.31 -1.42
C LEU A 107 -15.57 -13.14 -0.98
N PHE A 108 -16.44 -13.51 -1.92
CA PHE A 108 -17.61 -14.34 -1.64
C PHE A 108 -17.22 -15.78 -1.25
N ALA A 109 -16.21 -16.37 -1.89
CA ALA A 109 -15.70 -17.68 -1.50
C ALA A 109 -15.13 -17.65 -0.08
N ASN A 110 -14.39 -16.61 0.30
CA ASN A 110 -13.90 -16.46 1.67
C ASN A 110 -15.03 -16.28 2.67
N LEU A 111 -16.11 -15.57 2.30
CA LEU A 111 -17.28 -15.45 3.15
C LEU A 111 -17.87 -16.81 3.48
N LEU A 112 -18.06 -17.66 2.47
CA LEU A 112 -18.61 -19.01 2.64
C LEU A 112 -17.73 -19.90 3.55
N LEU A 113 -16.42 -19.63 3.60
CA LEU A 113 -15.49 -20.32 4.50
C LEU A 113 -15.46 -19.73 5.91
N ALA A 114 -15.85 -18.46 6.07
CA ALA A 114 -15.78 -17.69 7.31
C ALA A 114 -17.06 -17.72 8.15
N ILE A 115 -18.18 -18.10 7.54
CA ILE A 115 -19.48 -18.22 8.22
C ILE A 115 -19.62 -19.58 8.90
N ASN A 116 -20.26 -19.58 10.06
CA ASN A 116 -20.74 -20.80 10.71
C ASN A 116 -22.19 -21.10 10.28
N GLU A 117 -22.63 -22.36 10.37
CA GLU A 117 -23.96 -22.81 9.91
C GLU A 117 -25.14 -22.05 10.56
N GLU A 118 -24.93 -21.46 11.74
CA GLU A 118 -25.96 -20.73 12.50
C GLU A 118 -26.06 -19.23 12.13
N GLN A 119 -25.14 -18.71 11.32
CA GLN A 119 -25.05 -17.27 11.01
C GLN A 119 -25.80 -16.91 9.72
N GLU A 120 -26.46 -15.75 9.73
CA GLU A 120 -27.05 -15.19 8.51
C GLU A 120 -25.94 -14.71 7.55
N ILE A 121 -26.03 -15.15 6.29
CA ILE A 121 -25.04 -14.80 5.27
C ILE A 121 -25.27 -13.34 4.85
N PRO A 122 -24.26 -12.44 4.97
CA PRO A 122 -24.43 -11.02 4.69
C PRO A 122 -24.58 -10.72 3.20
N PHE A 123 -24.21 -11.63 2.30
CA PHE A 123 -24.36 -11.49 0.85
C PHE A 123 -24.90 -12.79 0.28
N LYS A 124 -25.87 -12.73 -0.64
CA LYS A 124 -26.47 -13.93 -1.25
C LYS A 124 -25.69 -14.42 -2.48
N SER A 125 -24.84 -13.57 -3.04
CA SER A 125 -24.03 -13.89 -4.22
C SER A 125 -22.79 -12.99 -4.34
N ALA A 126 -21.83 -13.41 -5.15
CA ALA A 126 -20.69 -12.58 -5.54
C ALA A 126 -21.13 -11.28 -6.24
N GLN A 127 -22.22 -11.29 -7.02
CA GLN A 127 -22.74 -10.09 -7.67
C GLN A 127 -23.30 -9.08 -6.65
N GLU A 128 -23.99 -9.56 -5.61
CA GLU A 128 -24.46 -8.68 -4.52
C GLU A 128 -23.27 -8.05 -3.78
N LEU A 129 -22.24 -8.83 -3.51
CA LEU A 129 -21.00 -8.34 -2.90
C LEU A 129 -20.31 -7.32 -3.80
N ALA A 130 -20.21 -7.57 -5.11
CA ALA A 130 -19.65 -6.61 -6.06
C ALA A 130 -20.41 -5.29 -6.06
N ASN A 131 -21.75 -5.35 -6.14
CA ASN A 131 -22.61 -4.16 -6.10
C ASN A 131 -22.44 -3.38 -4.80
N PHE A 132 -22.28 -4.10 -3.67
CA PHE A 132 -22.02 -3.47 -2.39
C PHE A 132 -20.66 -2.75 -2.38
N CYS A 133 -19.58 -3.41 -2.81
CA CYS A 133 -18.25 -2.79 -2.90
C CYS A 133 -18.26 -1.57 -3.83
N ASP A 134 -18.91 -1.67 -4.99
CA ASP A 134 -19.06 -0.58 -5.95
C ASP A 134 -19.92 0.59 -5.38
N SER A 135 -20.80 0.32 -4.41
CA SER A 135 -21.57 1.35 -3.70
C SER A 135 -20.80 2.04 -2.57
N MET A 136 -19.66 1.48 -2.17
CA MET A 136 -18.79 1.97 -1.08
C MET A 136 -17.39 2.40 -1.56
N PRO A 137 -17.25 3.21 -2.63
CA PRO A 137 -15.96 3.55 -3.23
C PRO A 137 -15.03 4.40 -2.35
N LEU A 138 -15.56 4.96 -1.26
CA LEU A 138 -14.74 5.59 -0.23
C LEU A 138 -13.93 4.53 0.55
N ASN A 139 -14.52 3.37 0.86
CA ASN A 139 -13.86 2.27 1.56
C ASN A 139 -13.10 1.34 0.61
N PHE A 140 -13.68 1.05 -0.55
CA PHE A 140 -13.16 0.06 -1.50
C PHE A 140 -12.90 0.68 -2.86
N ARG A 141 -11.63 0.79 -3.22
CA ARG A 141 -11.24 1.19 -4.57
C ARG A 141 -11.17 -0.03 -5.47
N LYS A 142 -11.74 0.10 -6.68
CA LYS A 142 -11.67 -0.93 -7.72
C LYS A 142 -10.58 -0.59 -8.74
N ASP A 143 -9.57 -1.45 -8.82
CA ASP A 143 -8.52 -1.40 -9.83
C ASP A 143 -8.75 -2.56 -10.81
N ALA A 144 -9.26 -2.25 -12.00
CA ALA A 144 -9.77 -3.22 -12.97
C ALA A 144 -10.91 -4.08 -12.39
N GLN A 145 -10.63 -5.36 -12.06
CA GLN A 145 -11.62 -6.29 -11.47
C GLN A 145 -11.32 -6.62 -10.00
N LEU A 146 -10.30 -5.99 -9.41
CA LEU A 146 -9.86 -6.27 -8.05
C LEU A 146 -10.19 -5.08 -7.15
N TYR A 147 -10.75 -5.37 -5.99
CA TYR A 147 -10.95 -4.41 -4.92
C TYR A 147 -9.70 -4.32 -4.05
N ARG A 148 -9.46 -3.12 -3.52
CA ARG A 148 -8.48 -2.83 -2.49
C ARG A 148 -9.05 -1.83 -1.50
N ASN A 149 -8.48 -1.80 -0.30
CA ASN A 149 -8.84 -0.79 0.69
C ASN A 149 -8.36 0.60 0.26
N THR A 150 -9.06 1.62 0.75
CA THR A 150 -8.64 3.02 0.75
C THR A 150 -8.04 3.38 2.12
N GLY A 151 -6.97 4.16 2.14
CA GLY A 151 -6.35 4.64 3.37
C GLY A 151 -7.19 5.66 4.11
N VAL A 152 -6.97 5.76 5.42
CA VAL A 152 -7.74 6.66 6.30
C VAL A 152 -7.63 8.10 5.83
N GLN A 153 -6.41 8.54 5.52
CA GLN A 153 -6.20 9.93 5.09
C GLN A 153 -6.75 10.19 3.69
N GLY A 154 -6.80 9.17 2.82
CA GLY A 154 -7.49 9.26 1.54
C GLY A 154 -8.99 9.53 1.73
N ARG A 155 -9.64 8.78 2.63
CA ARG A 155 -11.06 8.96 2.94
C ARG A 155 -11.36 10.33 3.57
N ARG A 156 -10.51 10.76 4.51
CA ARG A 156 -10.61 12.09 5.14
C ARG A 156 -10.41 13.23 4.14
N LEU A 157 -9.47 13.10 3.21
CA LEU A 157 -9.24 14.10 2.16
C LEU A 157 -10.48 14.28 1.28
N ILE A 158 -11.14 13.19 0.87
CA ILE A 158 -12.37 13.27 0.07
C ILE A 158 -13.46 14.07 0.79
N GLN A 159 -13.68 13.83 2.09
CA GLN A 159 -14.66 14.61 2.86
C GLN A 159 -14.24 16.08 3.03
N GLU A 160 -12.93 16.36 3.17
CA GLU A 160 -12.42 17.73 3.23
C GLU A 160 -12.66 18.48 1.90
N LEU A 161 -12.38 17.84 0.76
CA LEU A 161 -12.66 18.41 -0.57
C LEU A 161 -14.15 18.69 -0.74
N LYS A 162 -15.02 17.75 -0.32
CA LYS A 162 -16.47 17.96 -0.33
C LYS A 162 -16.86 19.19 0.49
N ARG A 163 -16.37 19.28 1.73
CA ARG A 163 -16.64 20.40 2.64
C ARG A 163 -16.24 21.75 2.04
N LYS A 164 -15.09 21.82 1.38
CA LYS A 164 -14.61 23.03 0.70
C LYS A 164 -15.50 23.43 -0.48
N LEU A 165 -15.85 22.47 -1.34
CA LEU A 165 -16.75 22.72 -2.47
C LEU A 165 -18.14 23.15 -2.02
N THR A 166 -18.68 22.58 -0.93
CA THR A 166 -19.97 23.03 -0.35
C THR A 166 -19.92 24.48 0.14
N ARG A 167 -18.75 25.00 0.53
CA ARG A 167 -18.54 26.40 0.92
C ARG A 167 -18.33 27.34 -0.26
N GLY A 168 -18.28 26.81 -1.48
CA GLY A 168 -18.02 27.58 -2.71
C GLY A 168 -16.54 27.76 -3.02
N ASP A 169 -15.63 27.04 -2.36
CA ASP A 169 -14.21 27.05 -2.73
C ASP A 169 -14.04 26.46 -4.14
N VAL A 170 -13.17 27.05 -4.95
CA VAL A 170 -12.75 26.47 -6.23
C VAL A 170 -11.56 25.55 -5.99
N ILE A 171 -11.62 24.33 -6.53
CA ILE A 171 -10.55 23.33 -6.41
C ILE A 171 -10.07 22.94 -7.80
N ASP A 172 -8.83 23.28 -8.10
CA ASP A 172 -8.11 22.99 -9.34
C ASP A 172 -6.69 22.49 -9.01
N CYS A 173 -5.87 22.22 -10.03
CA CYS A 173 -4.50 21.74 -9.81
C CYS A 173 -3.62 22.77 -9.10
N ASP A 174 -3.87 24.07 -9.30
CA ASP A 174 -3.03 25.15 -8.75
C ASP A 174 -3.30 25.37 -7.24
N SER A 175 -4.54 25.14 -6.81
CA SER A 175 -4.98 25.25 -5.41
C SER A 175 -4.78 23.96 -4.60
N LEU A 176 -4.59 22.82 -5.27
CA LEU A 176 -4.51 21.50 -4.62
C LEU A 176 -3.38 21.41 -3.59
N ASP A 177 -2.19 21.93 -3.91
CA ASP A 177 -1.03 21.89 -3.00
C ASP A 177 -1.33 22.62 -1.68
N GLN A 178 -1.95 23.79 -1.77
CA GLN A 178 -2.32 24.57 -0.59
C GLN A 178 -3.41 23.86 0.24
N ILE A 179 -4.37 23.20 -0.43
CA ILE A 179 -5.40 22.40 0.23
C ILE A 179 -4.77 21.21 0.96
N LEU A 180 -3.84 20.50 0.32
CA LEU A 180 -3.12 19.38 0.92
C LEU A 180 -2.29 19.83 2.13
N GLU A 181 -1.60 20.96 2.03
CA GLU A 181 -0.85 21.53 3.15
C GLU A 181 -1.75 21.87 4.34
N ASN A 182 -2.93 22.46 4.09
CA ASN A 182 -3.90 22.75 5.12
C ASN A 182 -4.53 21.49 5.70
N PHE A 183 -4.79 20.47 4.87
CA PHE A 183 -5.28 19.18 5.32
C PHE A 183 -4.27 18.49 6.25
N ARG A 184 -2.98 18.51 5.93
CA ARG A 184 -1.91 17.95 6.78
C ARG A 184 -1.91 18.56 8.18
N LYS A 185 -2.21 19.86 8.32
CA LYS A 185 -2.32 20.55 9.62
C LYS A 185 -3.46 20.01 10.51
N THR A 186 -4.42 19.29 9.94
CA THR A 186 -5.54 18.65 10.68
C THR A 186 -5.23 17.21 11.14
N ILE A 187 -4.01 16.73 10.88
CA ILE A 187 -3.57 15.39 11.27
C ILE A 187 -2.91 15.50 12.64
N HIS A 188 -3.50 14.79 13.61
CA HIS A 188 -3.01 14.72 14.98
C HIS A 188 -2.73 13.26 15.32
N VAL A 189 -1.47 12.85 15.15
CA VAL A 189 -0.96 11.51 15.43
C VAL A 189 0.39 11.60 16.12
N ASP A 190 0.86 10.49 16.67
CA ASP A 190 2.20 10.39 17.25
C ASP A 190 3.28 10.75 16.21
N GLU A 191 4.35 11.41 16.65
CA GLU A 191 5.44 11.88 15.76
C GLU A 191 6.09 10.74 14.96
N GLU A 192 6.08 9.51 15.48
CA GLU A 192 6.59 8.32 14.79
C GLU A 192 5.74 7.91 13.56
N LEU A 193 4.45 8.26 13.54
CA LEU A 193 3.51 7.94 12.45
C LEU A 193 3.30 9.12 11.50
N LYS A 194 3.52 10.33 11.99
CA LYS A 194 3.20 11.60 11.32
C LYS A 194 3.70 11.69 9.89
N ASN A 195 4.95 11.32 9.64
CA ASN A 195 5.54 11.43 8.30
C ASN A 195 4.77 10.60 7.25
N PHE A 196 4.35 9.39 7.59
CA PHE A 196 3.54 8.57 6.69
C PHE A 196 2.11 9.10 6.60
N THR A 197 1.48 9.41 7.74
CA THR A 197 0.09 9.87 7.78
C THR A 197 -0.12 11.15 6.97
N GLU A 198 0.79 12.12 7.03
CA GLU A 198 0.71 13.37 6.25
C GLU A 198 0.79 13.16 4.72
N GLN A 199 1.30 12.00 4.29
CA GLN A 199 1.53 11.67 2.89
C GLN A 199 0.53 10.63 2.35
N GLU A 200 -0.08 9.82 3.22
CA GLU A 200 -0.95 8.69 2.86
C GLU A 200 -2.08 9.08 1.88
N ALA A 201 -2.69 10.26 2.03
CA ALA A 201 -3.83 10.67 1.22
C ALA A 201 -3.55 10.67 -0.29
N GLN A 202 -2.29 10.88 -0.69
CA GLN A 202 -1.87 10.91 -2.10
C GLN A 202 -1.68 9.51 -2.71
N LEU A 203 -1.72 8.45 -1.90
CA LEU A 203 -1.56 7.07 -2.37
C LEU A 203 -2.84 6.50 -2.99
N ASP A 204 -3.99 7.05 -2.64
CA ASP A 204 -5.29 6.50 -3.05
C ASP A 204 -5.91 7.20 -4.26
N TYR A 205 -5.58 8.48 -4.49
CA TYR A 205 -6.11 9.24 -5.62
C TYR A 205 -4.99 10.03 -6.30
N SER A 206 -4.78 9.78 -7.59
CA SER A 206 -3.67 10.38 -8.35
C SER A 206 -3.99 11.76 -8.95
N SER A 207 -5.27 12.15 -9.01
CA SER A 207 -5.69 13.45 -9.57
C SER A 207 -7.14 13.78 -9.22
N LEU A 208 -7.51 15.06 -9.37
CA LEU A 208 -8.90 15.52 -9.28
C LEU A 208 -9.81 14.80 -10.29
N PHE A 209 -9.32 14.58 -11.51
CA PHE A 209 -10.04 13.79 -12.52
C PHE A 209 -10.32 12.37 -12.03
N TYR A 210 -9.31 11.72 -11.44
CA TYR A 210 -9.46 10.37 -10.91
C TYR A 210 -10.49 10.31 -9.76
N ILE A 211 -10.51 11.31 -8.88
CA ILE A 211 -11.54 11.44 -7.84
C ILE A 211 -12.94 11.48 -8.46
N SER A 212 -13.17 12.33 -9.46
CA SER A 212 -14.48 12.42 -10.14
C SER A 212 -14.94 11.13 -10.84
N LYS A 213 -14.00 10.25 -11.18
CA LYS A 213 -14.30 8.95 -11.82
C LYS A 213 -14.58 7.84 -10.83
N THR A 214 -14.07 7.97 -9.61
CA THR A 214 -14.13 6.92 -8.59
C THR A 214 -15.17 7.21 -7.53
N ILE A 215 -15.40 8.48 -7.19
CA ILE A 215 -16.27 8.87 -6.08
C ILE A 215 -17.55 9.53 -6.62
N PRO A 216 -18.71 8.84 -6.54
CA PRO A 216 -20.00 9.41 -6.87
C PRO A 216 -20.26 10.67 -6.04
N GLY A 217 -20.75 11.73 -6.69
CA GLY A 217 -20.95 13.03 -6.08
C GLY A 217 -19.91 14.07 -6.52
N PHE A 218 -18.74 13.65 -7.00
CA PHE A 218 -17.76 14.57 -7.59
C PHE A 218 -17.88 14.62 -9.12
N VAL A 219 -17.69 15.81 -9.69
CA VAL A 219 -17.69 16.05 -11.13
C VAL A 219 -16.43 16.83 -11.49
N TYR A 220 -15.76 16.46 -12.58
CA TYR A 220 -14.61 17.19 -13.08
C TYR A 220 -14.96 17.91 -14.37
N ASP A 221 -14.85 19.25 -14.36
CA ASP A 221 -14.98 20.05 -15.56
C ASP A 221 -13.63 20.09 -16.28
N LYS A 222 -13.58 19.45 -17.46
CA LYS A 222 -12.38 19.40 -18.28
C LYS A 222 -11.98 20.75 -18.86
N VAL A 223 -12.92 21.69 -19.00
CA VAL A 223 -12.65 23.00 -19.60
C VAL A 223 -11.96 23.91 -18.60
N SER A 224 -12.52 24.03 -17.39
CA SER A 224 -11.91 24.82 -16.31
C SER A 224 -10.81 24.08 -15.55
N GLY A 225 -10.71 22.76 -15.68
CA GLY A 225 -9.80 21.93 -14.89
C GLY A 225 -10.20 21.80 -13.42
N CYS A 226 -11.42 22.20 -13.07
CA CYS A 226 -11.91 22.27 -11.70
C CYS A 226 -12.69 21.02 -11.29
N LEU A 227 -12.57 20.68 -10.01
CA LEU A 227 -13.43 19.71 -9.33
C LEU A 227 -14.68 20.43 -8.81
N GLY A 228 -15.84 19.79 -8.93
CA GLY A 228 -17.12 20.27 -8.44
C GLY A 228 -17.94 19.14 -7.82
N LEU A 229 -19.11 19.50 -7.28
CA LEU A 229 -20.08 18.55 -6.73
C LEU A 229 -21.28 18.38 -7.65
N SER A 230 -21.80 17.16 -7.74
CA SER A 230 -23.08 16.88 -8.36
C SER A 230 -24.23 17.25 -7.41
N PRO A 231 -25.46 17.42 -7.91
CA PRO A 231 -26.65 17.69 -7.08
C PRO A 231 -26.93 16.62 -6.01
N ASP A 232 -26.43 15.39 -6.19
CA ASP A 232 -26.68 14.27 -5.28
C ASP A 232 -25.59 14.13 -4.20
N ALA A 233 -24.53 14.93 -4.25
CA ALA A 233 -23.41 14.84 -3.31
C ALA A 233 -23.85 15.02 -1.85
N ASP A 234 -24.83 15.87 -1.57
CA ASP A 234 -25.34 16.12 -0.22
C ASP A 234 -26.24 14.99 0.31
N LYS A 235 -26.79 14.15 -0.57
CA LYS A 235 -27.57 12.96 -0.20
C LYS A 235 -26.72 11.71 -0.08
N SER A 236 -25.47 11.76 -0.52
CA SER A 236 -24.56 10.63 -0.51
C SER A 236 -24.15 10.27 0.91
N LEU A 237 -24.57 9.10 1.38
CA LEU A 237 -24.22 8.62 2.72
C LEU A 237 -22.70 8.55 2.92
N ILE A 238 -21.98 7.95 1.96
CA ILE A 238 -20.53 7.76 2.03
C ILE A 238 -19.75 9.09 2.09
N LEU A 239 -20.27 10.17 1.50
CA LEU A 239 -19.58 11.47 1.49
C LEU A 239 -19.81 12.29 2.75
N ASN A 240 -20.85 11.99 3.51
CA ASN A 240 -21.34 12.87 4.58
C ASN A 240 -21.34 12.20 5.95
N ALA A 241 -21.45 10.87 6.03
CA ALA A 241 -21.39 10.17 7.31
C ALA A 241 -19.93 10.02 7.79
N PRO A 242 -19.59 10.54 8.98
CA PRO A 242 -18.22 10.55 9.49
C PRO A 242 -17.65 9.16 9.77
N ILE A 243 -18.50 8.16 10.04
CA ILE A 243 -18.05 6.79 10.35
C ILE A 243 -17.26 6.16 9.19
N PHE A 244 -17.52 6.55 7.94
CA PHE A 244 -16.81 5.99 6.78
C PHE A 244 -15.39 6.52 6.61
N MET A 245 -15.00 7.60 7.29
CA MET A 245 -13.60 8.04 7.29
C MET A 245 -12.69 7.12 8.10
N ASP A 246 -13.24 6.51 9.16
CA ASP A 246 -12.50 5.84 10.21
C ASP A 246 -13.33 4.67 10.77
N THR A 247 -13.30 3.56 10.02
CA THR A 247 -13.84 2.26 10.43
C THR A 247 -12.97 1.66 11.54
N ILE A 248 -13.47 0.68 12.29
CA ILE A 248 -12.73 0.05 13.40
C ILE A 248 -11.32 -0.42 12.99
N ASN A 249 -11.18 -1.04 11.82
CA ASN A 249 -9.89 -1.57 11.39
C ASN A 249 -8.87 -0.50 10.99
N SER A 250 -9.28 0.76 10.85
CA SER A 250 -8.44 1.87 10.38
C SER A 250 -7.23 2.10 11.27
N SER A 251 -7.46 2.05 12.58
CA SER A 251 -6.48 2.41 13.61
C SER A 251 -5.84 1.19 14.28
N HIS A 252 -6.08 -0.01 13.76
CA HIS A 252 -5.54 -1.24 14.33
C HIS A 252 -3.99 -1.24 14.27
N PRO A 253 -3.26 -1.32 15.40
CA PRO A 253 -1.80 -1.18 15.44
C PRO A 253 -1.03 -2.23 14.62
N LEU A 254 -1.58 -3.44 14.54
CA LEU A 254 -0.98 -4.56 13.78
C LEU A 254 -1.47 -4.64 12.32
N LYS A 255 -2.12 -3.59 11.79
CA LYS A 255 -2.60 -3.61 10.41
C LYS A 255 -1.43 -3.65 9.44
N LEU A 256 -1.38 -4.69 8.63
CA LEU A 256 -0.57 -4.81 7.42
C LEU A 256 -1.51 -5.03 6.25
N ASP A 257 -1.78 -3.97 5.49
CA ASP A 257 -2.78 -3.97 4.42
C ASP A 257 -2.18 -4.53 3.12
N LEU A 258 -2.35 -5.84 2.90
CA LEU A 258 -1.81 -6.49 1.71
C LEU A 258 -2.50 -6.06 0.41
N SER A 259 -3.69 -5.44 0.49
CA SER A 259 -4.40 -4.94 -0.70
C SER A 259 -3.81 -3.64 -1.22
N ARG A 260 -3.18 -2.85 -0.34
CA ARG A 260 -2.54 -1.58 -0.68
C ARG A 260 -1.04 -1.79 -0.84
N THR A 261 -0.57 -1.59 -2.07
CA THR A 261 0.84 -1.74 -2.42
C THR A 261 1.41 -0.40 -2.83
N VAL A 262 2.68 -0.18 -2.49
CA VAL A 262 3.49 0.94 -2.96
C VAL A 262 4.56 0.43 -3.89
N ASN A 263 4.85 1.19 -4.94
CA ASN A 263 6.00 0.99 -5.80
C ASN A 263 6.71 2.33 -5.97
N ALA A 264 7.87 2.48 -5.36
CA ALA A 264 8.56 3.76 -5.31
C ALA A 264 10.07 3.58 -5.14
N CYS A 265 10.82 4.61 -5.53
CA CYS A 265 12.27 4.64 -5.34
C CYS A 265 12.61 4.87 -3.86
N ALA A 266 13.58 4.13 -3.36
CA ALA A 266 14.05 4.24 -1.99
C ALA A 266 15.57 4.16 -1.89
N ILE A 267 16.07 4.75 -0.81
CA ILE A 267 17.49 4.78 -0.47
C ILE A 267 17.76 3.75 0.60
N ASN A 268 18.76 2.90 0.38
CA ASN A 268 19.23 1.95 1.40
C ASN A 268 19.82 2.73 2.59
N ALA A 269 19.29 2.49 3.79
CA ALA A 269 19.74 3.14 5.00
C ALA A 269 20.83 2.32 5.70
N TYR A 270 20.48 1.11 6.14
CA TYR A 270 21.38 0.19 6.82
C TYR A 270 20.74 -1.19 6.96
N THR A 271 21.58 -2.18 7.30
CA THR A 271 21.14 -3.53 7.64
C THR A 271 21.28 -3.74 9.14
N THR A 272 20.20 -4.17 9.80
CA THR A 272 20.16 -4.43 11.25
C THR A 272 19.73 -5.86 11.57
N PHE A 273 20.04 -6.32 12.78
CA PHE A 273 19.53 -7.59 13.30
C PHE A 273 18.04 -7.47 13.72
N PRO A 274 17.21 -8.50 13.49
CA PRO A 274 17.49 -9.75 12.79
C PRO A 274 17.36 -9.56 11.27
N ASP A 275 18.46 -9.81 10.53
CA ASP A 275 18.62 -9.70 9.06
C ASP A 275 17.48 -8.90 8.39
N CYS A 276 17.47 -7.61 8.68
CA CYS A 276 16.47 -6.65 8.23
C CYS A 276 17.20 -5.52 7.50
N GLN A 277 16.87 -5.32 6.23
CA GLN A 277 17.38 -4.19 5.47
C GLN A 277 16.35 -3.07 5.52
N GLN A 278 16.80 -1.88 5.92
CA GLN A 278 15.94 -0.70 6.06
C GLN A 278 16.18 0.29 4.94
N PHE A 279 15.12 0.97 4.56
CA PHE A 279 15.11 1.94 3.47
C PHE A 279 14.32 3.17 3.86
N TYR A 280 14.64 4.29 3.21
CA TYR A 280 13.80 5.48 3.21
C TYR A 280 13.38 5.82 1.80
N PHE A 281 12.09 6.02 1.58
CA PHE A 281 11.59 6.41 0.26
C PHE A 281 12.10 7.80 -0.14
N ALA A 282 12.50 7.92 -1.41
CA ALA A 282 12.93 9.16 -2.04
C ALA A 282 11.86 9.74 -3.00
N ASP A 283 10.74 9.03 -3.15
CA ASP A 283 9.57 9.46 -3.91
C ASP A 283 8.88 10.66 -3.26
N GLU A 284 8.30 11.55 -4.07
CA GLU A 284 7.65 12.77 -3.59
C GLU A 284 6.46 12.50 -2.66
N HIS A 285 5.71 11.41 -2.91
CA HIS A 285 4.50 11.08 -2.17
C HIS A 285 4.76 10.14 -0.98
N LEU A 286 6.00 9.73 -0.76
CA LEU A 286 6.42 8.87 0.36
C LEU A 286 7.74 9.33 0.97
N ARG A 287 8.12 10.59 0.81
CA ARG A 287 9.46 11.07 1.14
C ARG A 287 9.80 10.80 2.61
N GLY A 288 10.92 10.11 2.83
CA GLY A 288 11.42 9.78 4.17
C GLY A 288 10.60 8.73 4.91
N VAL A 289 9.56 8.14 4.31
CA VAL A 289 8.81 7.03 4.91
C VAL A 289 9.75 5.82 5.04
N GLY A 290 9.76 5.21 6.22
CA GLY A 290 10.60 4.05 6.52
C GLY A 290 10.00 2.77 5.93
N SER A 291 10.86 1.95 5.32
CA SER A 291 10.52 0.62 4.85
C SER A 291 11.47 -0.43 5.40
N ALA A 292 10.97 -1.64 5.65
CA ALA A 292 11.77 -2.76 6.13
C ALA A 292 11.59 -3.99 5.23
N MET A 293 12.70 -4.63 4.87
CA MET A 293 12.71 -5.95 4.22
C MET A 293 13.29 -6.97 5.18
N PHE A 294 12.53 -8.03 5.48
CA PHE A 294 12.98 -9.11 6.35
C PHE A 294 13.52 -10.27 5.51
N TRP A 295 14.76 -10.64 5.75
CA TRP A 295 15.39 -11.77 5.08
C TRP A 295 15.06 -13.07 5.80
N LYS A 296 14.52 -14.05 5.06
CA LYS A 296 14.47 -15.43 5.56
C LYS A 296 15.91 -15.93 5.66
N LYS A 297 16.41 -16.21 6.87
CA LYS A 297 17.75 -16.75 7.12
C LYS A 297 18.15 -17.78 6.05
N LEU A 298 19.05 -17.38 5.15
CA LEU A 298 19.60 -18.22 4.10
C LEU A 298 21.13 -18.20 4.23
N SER A 299 21.68 -19.42 4.25
CA SER A 299 23.07 -19.79 4.47
C SER A 299 24.09 -18.92 3.73
N ASN A 300 25.08 -18.39 4.48
CA ASN A 300 26.47 -17.97 4.16
C ASN A 300 26.85 -17.30 2.83
N ASN A 301 25.99 -17.25 1.83
CA ASN A 301 26.18 -16.51 0.60
C ASN A 301 25.34 -15.24 0.71
N ARG A 302 25.87 -14.27 1.47
CA ARG A 302 25.49 -12.86 1.32
C ARG A 302 25.97 -12.43 -0.07
N THR A 303 25.26 -12.84 -1.12
CA THR A 303 25.45 -12.25 -2.44
C THR A 303 25.12 -10.76 -2.30
N SER A 304 26.09 -9.96 -2.72
CA SER A 304 26.18 -8.50 -2.70
C SER A 304 25.12 -7.78 -3.54
N VAL A 305 23.87 -8.26 -3.53
CA VAL A 305 22.82 -7.83 -4.47
C VAL A 305 22.42 -6.36 -4.27
N MET A 306 22.79 -5.68 -3.18
CA MET A 306 22.40 -4.28 -2.95
C MET A 306 23.52 -3.36 -2.48
N GLU A 307 24.56 -3.23 -3.31
CA GLU A 307 25.49 -2.09 -3.22
C GLU A 307 24.92 -0.80 -3.87
N SER A 308 23.77 -0.88 -4.56
CA SER A 308 23.10 0.32 -5.06
C SER A 308 22.43 1.07 -3.92
N ASN A 309 22.81 2.33 -3.72
CA ASN A 309 22.14 3.21 -2.77
C ASN A 309 20.69 3.51 -3.16
N PHE A 310 20.31 3.33 -4.44
CA PHE A 310 18.96 3.57 -4.94
C PHE A 310 18.36 2.28 -5.53
N THR A 311 17.16 1.93 -5.07
CA THR A 311 16.41 0.77 -5.54
C THR A 311 14.93 1.10 -5.72
N SER A 312 14.25 0.36 -6.60
CA SER A 312 12.78 0.38 -6.67
C SER A 312 12.24 -0.62 -5.67
N ILE A 313 11.44 -0.15 -4.72
CA ILE A 313 10.84 -0.98 -3.68
C ILE A 313 9.38 -1.20 -4.00
N HIS A 314 8.95 -2.45 -3.87
CA HIS A 314 7.56 -2.87 -3.85
C HIS A 314 7.23 -3.37 -2.45
N GLY A 315 6.22 -2.78 -1.83
CA GLY A 315 5.88 -3.08 -0.44
C GLY A 315 4.39 -2.98 -0.13
N TRP A 316 4.01 -3.57 1.00
CA TRP A 316 2.68 -3.44 1.60
C TRP A 316 2.67 -2.34 2.64
N ILE A 317 1.52 -1.72 2.85
CA ILE A 317 1.39 -0.61 3.79
C ILE A 317 1.05 -1.14 5.19
N SER A 318 1.82 -0.73 6.20
CA SER A 318 1.51 -0.93 7.61
C SER A 318 1.32 0.43 8.29
N PRO A 319 0.12 1.04 8.15
CA PRO A 319 -0.04 2.48 8.38
C PRO A 319 0.18 2.90 9.84
N ASN A 320 -0.02 1.96 10.78
CA ASN A 320 0.02 2.20 12.22
C ASN A 320 1.27 1.62 12.89
N ASN A 321 2.23 1.09 12.10
CA ASN A 321 3.49 0.61 12.65
C ASN A 321 4.44 1.78 12.87
N PRO A 322 4.88 2.08 14.10
CA PRO A 322 5.69 3.25 14.41
C PRO A 322 7.11 3.22 13.81
N ARG A 323 7.61 2.03 13.43
CA ARG A 323 9.00 1.85 13.00
C ARG A 323 9.17 1.82 11.49
N HIS A 324 8.21 1.22 10.80
CA HIS A 324 8.23 1.08 9.35
C HIS A 324 6.80 0.99 8.85
N GLN A 325 6.37 2.00 8.10
CA GLN A 325 5.02 2.04 7.55
C GLN A 325 4.89 1.30 6.22
N VAL A 326 6.01 0.75 5.73
CA VAL A 326 6.04 -0.13 4.57
C VAL A 326 6.83 -1.39 4.87
N GLU A 327 6.24 -2.54 4.54
CA GLU A 327 6.94 -3.82 4.52
C GLU A 327 7.31 -4.18 3.08
N THR A 328 8.61 -4.23 2.81
CA THR A 328 9.15 -4.52 1.49
C THR A 328 9.12 -6.03 1.22
N PHE A 329 8.39 -6.45 0.19
CA PHE A 329 8.36 -7.86 -0.25
C PHE A 329 9.14 -8.10 -1.56
N ARG A 330 9.44 -7.05 -2.34
CA ARG A 330 10.22 -7.14 -3.57
C ARG A 330 11.04 -5.88 -3.79
N ILE A 331 12.26 -6.08 -4.28
CA ILE A 331 13.15 -4.98 -4.68
C ILE A 331 13.62 -5.25 -6.09
N GLU A 332 13.66 -4.20 -6.89
CA GLU A 332 14.21 -4.21 -8.23
C GLU A 332 15.34 -3.18 -8.31
N PRO A 333 16.44 -3.49 -9.02
CA PRO A 333 17.42 -2.47 -9.37
C PRO A 333 16.71 -1.35 -10.13
N THR A 334 16.86 -0.10 -9.70
CA THR A 334 16.32 1.03 -10.45
C THR A 334 16.98 1.03 -11.82
N LYS A 335 16.19 0.87 -12.90
CA LYS A 335 16.70 1.01 -14.27
C LYS A 335 17.40 2.36 -14.38
N LEU A 336 18.69 2.35 -14.73
CA LEU A 336 19.51 3.55 -14.92
C LEU A 336 18.74 4.58 -15.78
N CYS A 337 18.25 5.67 -15.16
CA CYS A 337 17.75 6.84 -15.87
C CYS A 337 18.81 7.94 -15.83
N PHE A 338 18.87 8.77 -16.88
CA PHE A 338 19.90 9.80 -17.08
C PHE A 338 20.11 10.73 -15.86
N MET A 339 19.06 10.96 -15.07
CA MET A 339 19.09 11.79 -13.86
C MET A 339 20.01 11.23 -12.76
N ASN A 340 20.16 9.90 -12.66
CA ASN A 340 21.02 9.26 -11.66
C ASN A 340 22.53 9.40 -11.96
N ASN A 341 22.89 9.77 -13.19
CA ASN A 341 24.29 10.01 -13.58
C ASN A 341 24.78 11.44 -13.28
N LEU A 342 23.88 12.40 -13.06
CA LEU A 342 24.26 13.80 -12.81
C LEU A 342 24.42 14.11 -11.32
N CYS A 343 23.82 13.30 -10.43
CA CYS A 343 23.79 13.56 -8.99
C CYS A 343 24.92 12.87 -8.18
N THR A 344 25.78 12.05 -8.79
CA THR A 344 26.90 11.39 -8.07
C THR A 344 28.24 12.09 -8.27
N ARG A 345 28.29 13.42 -8.07
CA ARG A 345 29.57 14.16 -8.07
C ARG A 345 30.27 14.24 -6.71
N SER A 346 29.68 13.74 -5.61
CA SER A 346 30.19 14.03 -4.26
C SER A 346 30.61 12.83 -3.39
N THR A 347 30.54 11.57 -3.84
CA THR A 347 30.98 10.42 -3.02
C THR A 347 31.83 9.40 -3.77
N GLY A 348 32.81 9.88 -4.55
CA GLY A 348 33.83 9.05 -5.17
C GLY A 348 35.23 9.54 -4.84
N LYS A 349 35.65 9.46 -3.56
CA LYS A 349 37.08 9.50 -3.24
C LYS A 349 37.72 8.23 -3.82
N ASN A 350 38.51 8.41 -4.87
CA ASN A 350 39.62 7.57 -5.31
C ASN A 350 39.42 6.05 -5.24
N ALA A 351 38.69 5.49 -6.21
CA ALA A 351 39.00 4.16 -6.72
C ALA A 351 39.45 4.33 -8.18
N GLY A 352 40.67 3.91 -8.48
CA GLY A 352 41.47 4.32 -9.63
C GLY A 352 40.77 4.26 -10.99
N PHE A 353 40.94 5.33 -11.77
CA PHE A 353 40.51 5.48 -13.16
C PHE A 353 41.00 4.37 -14.10
N GLU A 354 42.06 3.65 -13.72
CA GLU A 354 42.58 2.51 -14.50
C GLU A 354 41.64 1.29 -14.47
N SER A 355 40.91 1.06 -13.38
CA SER A 355 39.98 -0.07 -13.28
C SER A 355 38.70 0.15 -14.11
N ALA A 356 38.25 1.41 -14.22
CA ALA A 356 37.08 1.78 -15.02
C ALA A 356 37.36 1.60 -16.52
N LYS A 357 38.57 1.92 -17.00
CA LYS A 357 38.96 1.71 -18.39
C LYS A 357 39.03 0.21 -18.73
N ALA A 358 39.63 -0.59 -17.85
CA ALA A 358 39.66 -2.05 -18.00
C ALA A 358 38.25 -2.68 -17.99
N ASN A 359 37.33 -2.16 -17.17
CA ASN A 359 35.95 -2.65 -17.09
C ASN A 359 35.11 -2.20 -18.30
N ILE A 360 35.35 -0.99 -18.83
CA ILE A 360 34.74 -0.51 -20.08
C ILE A 360 35.26 -1.32 -21.27
N ASP A 361 36.56 -1.61 -21.35
CA ASP A 361 37.15 -2.42 -22.42
C ASP A 361 36.69 -3.89 -22.32
N TYR A 362 36.56 -4.43 -21.11
CA TYR A 362 35.94 -5.73 -20.87
C TYR A 362 34.46 -5.77 -21.32
N ARG A 363 33.67 -4.75 -20.97
CA ARG A 363 32.25 -4.66 -21.39
C ARG A 363 32.09 -4.40 -22.88
N LYS A 364 33.02 -3.68 -23.53
CA LYS A 364 33.08 -3.56 -25.00
C LYS A 364 33.39 -4.91 -25.65
N SER A 365 34.30 -5.70 -25.06
CA SER A 365 34.60 -7.06 -25.54
C SER A 365 33.47 -8.08 -25.30
N GLN A 366 32.49 -7.73 -24.46
CA GLN A 366 31.24 -8.48 -24.23
C GLN A 366 30.01 -7.83 -24.85
N SER A 367 30.18 -6.78 -25.67
CA SER A 367 29.06 -6.09 -26.29
C SER A 367 28.33 -6.96 -27.33
N PHE A 368 27.05 -6.61 -27.53
CA PHE A 368 26.07 -7.23 -28.43
C PHE A 368 26.55 -7.47 -29.88
N GLU A 369 27.65 -6.87 -30.33
CA GLU A 369 28.23 -7.09 -31.67
C GLU A 369 28.71 -8.52 -31.90
N LYS A 370 29.19 -9.22 -30.85
CA LYS A 370 29.54 -10.65 -30.98
C LYS A 370 28.32 -11.51 -31.26
N PHE A 371 27.19 -11.19 -30.62
CA PHE A 371 25.94 -11.91 -30.78
C PHE A 371 25.40 -11.75 -32.21
N PHE A 372 25.43 -10.53 -32.77
CA PHE A 372 25.05 -10.29 -34.17
C PHE A 372 26.04 -10.90 -35.18
N SER A 373 27.34 -10.92 -34.92
CA SER A 373 28.32 -11.57 -35.82
C SER A 373 28.17 -13.10 -35.88
N VAL A 374 27.70 -13.71 -34.78
CA VAL A 374 27.38 -15.14 -34.72
C VAL A 374 26.05 -15.41 -35.40
N TYR A 375 25.05 -14.54 -35.20
CA TYR A 375 23.75 -14.63 -35.86
C TYR A 375 23.83 -14.40 -37.38
N GLU A 376 24.64 -13.45 -37.85
CA GLU A 376 24.89 -13.22 -39.28
C GLU A 376 25.69 -14.35 -39.94
N LYS A 377 26.51 -15.09 -39.18
CA LYS A 377 27.20 -16.28 -39.69
C LYS A 377 26.24 -17.47 -39.81
N LEU A 378 25.40 -17.70 -38.80
CA LEU A 378 24.38 -18.75 -38.83
C LEU A 378 23.35 -18.53 -39.95
N ASN A 379 22.86 -17.30 -40.15
CA ASN A 379 21.93 -16.99 -41.23
C ASN A 379 22.55 -17.10 -42.64
N LYS A 380 23.88 -16.98 -42.78
CA LYS A 380 24.58 -17.18 -44.07
C LYS A 380 24.85 -18.65 -44.36
N GLU A 381 24.99 -19.49 -43.34
CA GLU A 381 25.11 -20.94 -43.50
C GLU A 381 23.74 -21.56 -43.83
N GLU A 382 22.65 -21.13 -43.18
CA GLU A 382 21.28 -21.59 -43.52
C GLU A 382 20.82 -21.15 -44.92
N ALA A 383 21.12 -19.92 -45.34
CA ALA A 383 20.81 -19.45 -46.70
C ALA A 383 21.66 -20.14 -47.80
N GLY A 384 22.83 -20.68 -47.46
CA GLY A 384 23.71 -21.42 -48.36
C GLY A 384 23.33 -22.90 -48.53
N GLU A 385 22.58 -23.46 -47.57
CA GLU A 385 22.03 -24.82 -47.65
C GLU A 385 20.68 -24.84 -48.40
N GLU A 386 19.81 -23.82 -48.22
CA GLU A 386 18.56 -23.71 -49.01
C GLU A 386 18.82 -23.50 -50.52
N GLN A 387 19.89 -22.78 -50.91
CA GLN A 387 20.23 -22.63 -52.33
C GLN A 387 20.75 -23.90 -52.99
N LYS A 388 21.32 -24.84 -52.22
CA LYS A 388 21.77 -26.14 -52.74
C LYS A 388 20.65 -27.18 -52.84
N GLU A 389 19.61 -27.07 -52.01
CA GLU A 389 18.42 -27.92 -52.15
C GLU A 389 17.51 -27.48 -53.30
N ILE A 390 17.46 -26.18 -53.63
CA ILE A 390 16.67 -25.68 -54.77
C ILE A 390 17.34 -26.01 -56.12
N GLU A 391 18.67 -25.90 -56.24
CA GLU A 391 19.38 -26.31 -57.47
C GLU A 391 19.38 -27.83 -57.71
N ALA A 392 19.13 -28.66 -56.70
CA ALA A 392 19.02 -30.12 -56.83
C ALA A 392 17.59 -30.61 -57.18
N ALA A 393 16.59 -29.72 -57.13
CA ALA A 393 15.19 -30.05 -57.41
C ALA A 393 14.71 -29.66 -58.82
N ASP A 394 15.47 -28.82 -59.54
CA ASP A 394 15.15 -28.39 -60.92
C ASP A 394 15.85 -29.24 -62.02
N ASP A 395 16.52 -30.33 -61.65
CA ASP A 395 17.18 -31.28 -62.57
C ASP A 395 16.40 -32.61 -62.73
N VAL A 396 15.06 -32.53 -62.74
CA VAL A 396 14.13 -33.60 -63.23
C VAL A 396 13.12 -33.04 -64.22
#